data_AF-A0A7V3HUY4-F1
#
_entry.id   AF-A0A7V3HUY4-F1
#
_cell.length_a   1.000
_cell.length_b   1.000
_cell.length_c   1.000
_cell.angle_alpha   90.00
_cell.angle_beta   90.00
_cell.angle_gamma   90.00
#
_symmetry.space_group_name_H-M   'P 1'
#
loop_
_entity.id
_entity.type
_entity.pdbx_description
1 polymer ?
#
loop_
_entity_poly.entity_id
_entity_poly.type
_entity_poly.pdbx_seq_one_letter_code
_entity_poly.pdbx_strand_id
1 'polypeptide(L)'
;MSNRKLLSFLTVLCIALVGMRYNVAILAWVVFVPLLLLIRDTHGVKAWAWVGLLLQIGFFLQISKIITDPIPLPFALLFSAPMALGAWLMIWIFEKVRRRIGELLGVFFFAALMSVSDWLNYTISEMGSWGAMVYTQVGDLALLQSVSLLGITLPAFFIYLSSAFVALFIAHKKLVYIKPAVVSLILYLLLYSYGIWRMHNVAEGKHLSIAAISSAMQITPDGIPSQAYLTQGTEKLLTDTHQAIQQGAKLIAWNEGATIIMLEQERAFIEKPKAISTNHQVALVLAYIVSIDGIKKFENKYLFIHEGKVEDTYFKLHPVP
;
A
#
# COMPACT_ATOMS: atom_id res chain seq x y z
N MET A 1 17.14 -7.77 -33.41
CA MET A 1 16.20 -8.75 -32.83
C MET A 1 16.61 -9.00 -31.39
N SER A 2 15.76 -8.66 -30.43
CA SER A 2 16.03 -8.95 -29.03
C SER A 2 15.83 -10.44 -28.75
N ASN A 3 16.66 -11.04 -27.91
CA ASN A 3 16.53 -12.47 -27.56
C ASN A 3 15.24 -12.67 -26.75
N ARG A 4 14.20 -13.22 -27.39
CA ARG A 4 12.87 -13.45 -26.79
C ARG A 4 12.93 -14.20 -25.46
N LYS A 5 13.85 -15.17 -25.33
CA LYS A 5 14.06 -15.93 -24.09
C LYS A 5 14.60 -15.03 -22.97
N LEU A 6 15.60 -14.20 -23.29
CA LEU A 6 16.17 -13.24 -22.35
C LEU A 6 15.12 -12.21 -21.90
N LEU A 7 14.35 -11.63 -22.83
CA LEU A 7 13.30 -10.67 -22.47
C LEU A 7 12.19 -11.31 -21.61
N SER A 8 11.82 -12.56 -21.91
CA SER A 8 10.85 -13.31 -21.11
C SER A 8 11.35 -13.52 -19.68
N PHE A 9 12.60 -13.95 -19.53
CA PHE A 9 13.24 -14.13 -18.22
C PHE A 9 13.33 -12.80 -17.44
N LEU A 10 13.82 -11.74 -18.08
CA LEU A 10 13.94 -10.43 -17.45
C LEU A 10 12.58 -9.85 -17.06
N THR A 11 11.52 -10.10 -17.85
CA THR A 11 10.15 -9.68 -17.50
C THR A 11 9.72 -10.30 -16.17
N VAL A 12 9.86 -11.62 -16.03
CA VAL A 12 9.50 -12.33 -14.80
C VAL A 12 10.34 -11.84 -13.63
N LEU A 13 11.67 -11.74 -13.82
CA LEU A 13 12.61 -11.33 -12.78
C LEU A 13 12.31 -9.91 -12.28
N CYS A 14 12.12 -8.94 -13.18
CA CYS A 14 11.83 -7.56 -12.80
C CYS A 14 10.53 -7.47 -11.99
N ILE A 15 9.45 -8.12 -12.44
CA ILE A 15 8.16 -8.10 -11.73
C ILE A 15 8.29 -8.76 -10.35
N ALA A 16 8.96 -9.91 -10.26
CA ALA A 16 9.14 -10.64 -9.00
C ALA A 16 9.91 -9.82 -7.94
N LEU A 17 10.91 -9.03 -8.36
CA LEU A 17 11.77 -8.26 -7.46
C LEU A 17 11.18 -6.91 -7.02
N VAL A 18 10.24 -6.35 -7.77
CA VAL A 18 9.59 -5.07 -7.44
C VAL A 18 8.41 -5.29 -6.49
N GLY A 19 8.13 -4.32 -5.61
CA GLY A 19 6.96 -4.31 -4.72
C GLY A 19 6.99 -5.38 -3.62
N MET A 20 5.96 -5.38 -2.78
CA MET A 20 5.78 -6.32 -1.67
C MET A 20 7.01 -6.40 -0.74
N ARG A 21 7.22 -7.52 -0.04
CA ARG A 21 8.40 -7.74 0.80
C ARG A 21 9.67 -7.83 -0.07
N TYR A 22 10.79 -7.32 0.46
CA TYR A 22 12.09 -7.29 -0.25
C TYR A 22 12.07 -6.53 -1.58
N ASN A 23 11.32 -5.43 -1.63
CA ASN A 23 11.21 -4.56 -2.80
C ASN A 23 12.58 -3.98 -3.23
N VAL A 24 12.94 -4.19 -4.49
CA VAL A 24 14.09 -3.54 -5.14
C VAL A 24 13.61 -2.27 -5.86
N ALA A 25 13.51 -1.17 -5.11
CA ALA A 25 12.87 0.08 -5.55
C ALA A 25 13.37 0.61 -6.91
N ILE A 26 14.68 0.55 -7.17
CA ILE A 26 15.26 1.05 -8.42
C ILE A 26 14.79 0.28 -9.65
N LEU A 27 14.46 -1.02 -9.52
CA LEU A 27 13.97 -1.81 -10.64
C LEU A 27 12.56 -1.38 -11.07
N ALA A 28 11.77 -0.75 -10.21
CA ALA A 28 10.43 -0.26 -10.55
C ALA A 28 10.47 0.72 -11.75
N TRP A 29 11.51 1.55 -11.83
CA TRP A 29 11.71 2.54 -12.90
C TRP A 29 11.95 1.93 -14.28
N VAL A 30 12.28 0.65 -14.35
CA VAL A 30 12.56 -0.10 -15.58
C VAL A 30 11.82 -1.44 -15.65
N VAL A 31 10.87 -1.69 -14.75
CA VAL A 31 10.25 -3.01 -14.55
C VAL A 31 9.55 -3.52 -15.80
N PHE A 32 8.94 -2.61 -16.57
CA PHE A 32 8.24 -2.95 -17.80
C PHE A 32 9.13 -2.93 -19.03
N VAL A 33 10.39 -2.50 -18.95
CA VAL A 33 11.28 -2.40 -20.13
C VAL A 33 11.38 -3.73 -20.89
N PRO A 34 11.66 -4.88 -20.25
CA PRO A 34 11.78 -6.14 -20.98
C PRO A 34 10.47 -6.56 -21.65
N LEU A 35 9.34 -6.35 -20.96
CA LEU A 35 8.01 -6.67 -21.47
C LEU A 35 7.63 -5.78 -22.66
N LEU A 36 7.84 -4.46 -22.54
CA LEU A 36 7.54 -3.50 -23.59
C LEU A 36 8.38 -3.74 -24.85
N LEU A 37 9.61 -4.24 -24.70
CA LEU A 37 10.42 -4.69 -25.84
C LEU A 37 9.88 -6.00 -26.44
N LEU A 38 9.42 -6.93 -25.61
CA LEU A 38 8.90 -8.23 -26.03
C LEU A 38 7.59 -8.11 -26.84
N ILE A 39 6.69 -7.22 -26.42
CA ILE A 39 5.35 -7.11 -27.05
C ILE A 39 5.37 -6.44 -28.42
N ARG A 40 6.45 -5.72 -28.78
CA ARG A 40 6.62 -5.10 -30.10
C ARG A 40 6.54 -6.11 -31.24
N ASP A 41 7.06 -7.32 -31.00
CA ASP A 41 7.08 -8.44 -31.97
C ASP A 41 5.99 -9.49 -31.67
N THR A 42 5.02 -9.17 -30.79
CA THR A 42 3.98 -10.11 -30.36
C THR A 42 2.76 -10.01 -31.28
N HIS A 43 2.41 -11.14 -31.90
CA HIS A 43 1.27 -11.27 -32.80
C HIS A 43 0.51 -12.58 -32.56
N GLY A 44 -0.81 -12.53 -32.63
CA GLY A 44 -1.69 -13.69 -32.49
C GLY A 44 -1.90 -14.15 -31.04
N VAL A 45 -2.91 -15.02 -30.86
CA VAL A 45 -3.41 -15.44 -29.54
C VAL A 45 -2.35 -16.19 -28.73
N LYS A 46 -1.57 -17.09 -29.35
CA LYS A 46 -0.53 -17.87 -28.65
C LYS A 46 0.56 -16.98 -28.05
N ALA A 47 0.96 -15.92 -28.74
CA ALA A 47 1.98 -15.00 -28.24
C ALA A 47 1.45 -14.15 -27.07
N TRP A 48 0.19 -13.73 -27.13
CA TRP A 48 -0.47 -13.05 -26.02
C TRP A 48 -0.75 -13.96 -24.81
N ALA A 49 -1.07 -15.24 -25.03
CA ALA A 49 -1.14 -16.23 -23.96
C ALA A 49 0.21 -16.41 -23.25
N TRP A 50 1.31 -16.40 -24.01
CA TRP A 50 2.67 -16.41 -23.45
C TRP A 50 2.95 -15.17 -22.59
N VAL A 51 2.57 -13.97 -23.04
CA VAL A 51 2.69 -12.75 -22.22
C VAL A 51 1.89 -12.88 -20.92
N GLY A 52 0.67 -13.41 -20.99
CA GLY A 52 -0.16 -13.66 -19.80
C GLY A 52 0.52 -14.63 -18.82
N LEU A 53 1.12 -15.71 -19.32
CA LEU A 53 1.86 -16.65 -18.50
C LEU A 53 3.09 -16.00 -17.81
N LEU A 54 3.84 -15.16 -18.51
CA LEU A 54 4.98 -14.45 -17.92
C LEU A 54 4.54 -13.50 -16.79
N LEU A 55 3.46 -12.75 -17.01
CA LEU A 55 2.88 -11.89 -15.99
C LEU A 55 2.42 -12.71 -14.78
N GLN A 56 1.73 -13.83 -15.02
CA GLN A 56 1.27 -14.72 -13.96
C GLN A 56 2.43 -15.24 -13.11
N ILE A 57 3.51 -15.71 -13.73
CA ILE A 57 4.68 -16.21 -13.00
C ILE A 57 5.35 -15.07 -12.22
N GLY A 58 5.53 -13.90 -12.84
CA GLY A 58 6.13 -12.73 -12.19
C GLY A 58 5.34 -12.27 -10.96
N PHE A 59 4.02 -12.09 -11.10
CA PHE A 59 3.15 -11.70 -9.99
C PHE A 59 3.03 -12.80 -8.94
N PHE A 60 2.98 -14.07 -9.33
CA PHE A 60 2.97 -15.18 -8.37
C PHE A 60 4.21 -15.12 -7.46
N LEU A 61 5.40 -15.02 -8.05
CA LEU A 61 6.66 -14.88 -7.31
C LEU A 61 6.67 -13.62 -6.45
N GLN A 62 6.15 -12.49 -6.95
CA GLN A 62 6.04 -11.25 -6.20
C GLN A 62 5.16 -11.43 -4.94
N ILE A 63 3.99 -12.06 -5.08
CA ILE A 63 3.06 -12.31 -3.97
C ILE A 63 3.60 -13.36 -3.01
N SER A 64 4.32 -14.38 -3.49
CA SER A 64 4.94 -15.38 -2.61
C SER A 64 5.84 -14.76 -1.54
N LYS A 65 6.41 -13.57 -1.79
CA LYS A 65 7.28 -12.86 -0.83
C LYS A 65 6.58 -12.44 0.46
N ILE A 66 5.24 -12.32 0.46
CA ILE A 66 4.45 -11.88 1.62
C ILE A 66 3.57 -13.00 2.19
N ILE A 67 3.62 -14.20 1.61
CA ILE A 67 2.96 -15.36 2.20
C ILE A 67 3.75 -15.76 3.45
N THR A 68 3.07 -15.73 4.59
CA THR A 68 3.58 -16.18 5.88
C THR A 68 2.54 -17.04 6.56
N ASP A 69 2.98 -17.90 7.48
CA ASP A 69 2.06 -18.71 8.28
C ASP A 69 0.98 -17.84 8.94
N PRO A 70 -0.28 -18.29 8.98
CA PRO A 70 -0.76 -19.63 8.59
C PRO A 70 -1.19 -19.75 7.11
N ILE A 71 -0.93 -18.76 6.26
CA ILE A 71 -1.43 -18.73 4.88
C ILE A 71 -0.58 -19.66 3.99
N PRO A 72 -1.16 -20.70 3.35
CA PRO A 72 -0.41 -21.59 2.47
C PRO A 72 0.01 -20.94 1.15
N LEU A 73 1.18 -21.32 0.61
CA LEU A 73 1.71 -20.80 -0.66
C LEU A 73 0.72 -20.80 -1.85
N PRO A 74 -0.13 -21.82 -2.06
CA PRO A 74 -1.10 -21.80 -3.15
C PRO A 74 -2.06 -20.59 -3.12
N PHE A 75 -2.30 -19.97 -1.97
CA PHE A 75 -3.11 -18.75 -1.88
C PHE A 75 -2.49 -17.56 -2.64
N ALA A 76 -1.18 -17.57 -2.90
CA ALA A 76 -0.56 -16.57 -3.76
C ALA A 76 -1.17 -16.54 -5.17
N LEU A 77 -1.73 -17.66 -5.66
CA LEU A 77 -2.45 -17.68 -6.94
C LEU A 77 -3.72 -16.83 -6.92
N LEU A 78 -4.43 -16.78 -5.79
CA LEU A 78 -5.68 -16.02 -5.66
C LEU A 78 -5.46 -14.51 -5.84
N PHE A 79 -4.31 -14.00 -5.40
CA PHE A 79 -3.96 -12.58 -5.55
C PHE A 79 -3.19 -12.29 -6.84
N SER A 80 -2.28 -13.19 -7.25
CA SER A 80 -1.48 -12.97 -8.45
C SER A 80 -2.27 -13.10 -9.75
N ALA A 81 -3.30 -13.96 -9.81
CA ALA A 81 -4.14 -14.13 -10.99
C ALA A 81 -4.89 -12.85 -11.41
N PRO A 82 -5.65 -12.17 -10.54
CA PRO A 82 -6.31 -10.92 -10.91
C PRO A 82 -5.31 -9.82 -11.27
N MET A 83 -4.16 -9.73 -10.57
CA MET A 83 -3.10 -8.78 -10.91
C MET A 83 -2.51 -9.03 -12.31
N ALA A 84 -2.18 -10.29 -12.61
CA ALA A 84 -1.64 -10.69 -13.90
C ALA A 84 -2.63 -10.46 -15.04
N LEU A 85 -3.91 -10.80 -14.83
CA LEU A 85 -4.97 -10.57 -15.80
C LEU A 85 -5.22 -9.08 -16.05
N GLY A 86 -5.26 -8.27 -14.99
CA GLY A 86 -5.38 -6.82 -15.08
C GLY A 86 -4.22 -6.19 -15.85
N ALA A 87 -2.98 -6.53 -15.47
CA ALA A 87 -1.79 -6.07 -16.19
C ALA A 87 -1.77 -6.54 -17.64
N TRP A 88 -2.16 -7.79 -17.91
CA TRP A 88 -2.24 -8.34 -19.26
C TRP A 88 -3.22 -7.55 -20.14
N LEU A 89 -4.40 -7.23 -19.61
CA LEU A 89 -5.39 -6.42 -20.30
C LEU A 89 -4.86 -5.01 -20.61
N MET A 90 -4.23 -4.34 -19.64
CA MET A 90 -3.67 -3.01 -19.85
C MET A 90 -2.54 -3.03 -20.88
N ILE A 91 -1.64 -4.00 -20.82
CA ILE A 91 -0.55 -4.17 -21.80
C ILE A 91 -1.10 -4.47 -23.19
N TRP A 92 -2.18 -5.25 -23.29
CA TRP A 92 -2.86 -5.52 -24.56
C TRP A 92 -3.51 -4.28 -25.15
N ILE A 93 -4.25 -3.50 -24.35
CA ILE A 93 -4.85 -2.22 -24.76
C ILE A 93 -3.74 -1.27 -25.24
N PHE A 94 -2.69 -1.12 -24.44
CA PHE A 94 -1.51 -0.32 -24.76
C PHE A 94 -0.94 -0.67 -26.13
N GLU A 95 -0.60 -1.94 -26.37
CA GLU A 95 0.05 -2.36 -27.62
C GLU A 95 -0.85 -2.12 -28.83
N LYS A 96 -2.16 -2.33 -28.69
CA LYS A 96 -3.14 -2.13 -29.75
C LYS A 96 -3.28 -0.66 -30.15
N VAL A 97 -3.28 0.24 -29.16
CA VAL A 97 -3.38 1.69 -29.37
C VAL A 97 -2.06 2.28 -29.84
N ARG A 98 -0.93 1.89 -29.23
CA ARG A 98 0.43 2.33 -29.59
C ARG A 98 0.71 2.16 -31.09
N ARG A 99 0.30 1.03 -31.67
CA ARG A 99 0.46 0.76 -33.12
C ARG A 99 -0.27 1.78 -34.02
N ARG A 100 -1.31 2.46 -33.50
CA ARG A 100 -2.09 3.46 -34.24
C ARG A 100 -1.58 4.89 -34.02
N ILE A 101 -1.24 5.23 -32.78
CA ILE A 101 -0.84 6.60 -32.41
C ILE A 101 0.68 6.84 -32.54
N GLY A 102 1.45 5.78 -32.80
CA GLY A 102 2.90 5.84 -32.95
C GLY A 102 3.65 5.74 -31.63
N GLU A 103 4.98 5.63 -31.76
CA GLU A 103 5.88 5.32 -30.65
C GLU A 103 5.94 6.40 -29.57
N LEU A 104 6.01 7.68 -29.98
CA LEU A 104 6.16 8.78 -29.04
C LEU A 104 4.91 9.00 -28.19
N LEU A 105 3.74 9.11 -28.83
CA LEU A 105 2.47 9.22 -28.10
C LEU A 105 2.17 7.94 -27.30
N GLY A 106 2.62 6.78 -27.79
CA GLY A 106 2.58 5.51 -27.08
C GLY A 106 3.23 5.57 -25.70
N VAL A 107 4.37 6.23 -25.55
CA VAL A 107 5.05 6.34 -24.23
C VAL A 107 4.19 7.04 -23.19
N PHE A 108 3.60 8.18 -23.55
CA PHE A 108 2.70 8.91 -22.64
C PHE A 108 1.39 8.15 -22.41
N PHE A 109 0.87 7.50 -23.45
CA PHE A 109 -0.33 6.66 -23.33
C PHE A 109 -0.10 5.48 -22.38
N PHE A 110 1.06 4.83 -22.43
CA PHE A 110 1.42 3.76 -21.48
C PHE A 110 1.37 4.26 -20.04
N ALA A 111 2.08 5.35 -19.74
CA ALA A 111 2.15 5.90 -18.40
C ALA A 111 0.77 6.31 -17.89
N ALA A 112 -0.03 6.96 -18.74
CA ALA A 112 -1.41 7.34 -18.41
C ALA A 112 -2.30 6.12 -18.16
N LEU A 113 -2.26 5.12 -19.06
CA LEU A 113 -3.09 3.91 -18.95
C LEU A 113 -2.78 3.14 -17.65
N MET A 114 -1.49 2.97 -17.33
CA MET A 114 -1.09 2.27 -16.10
C MET A 114 -1.47 3.07 -14.85
N SER A 115 -1.35 4.40 -14.87
CA SER A 115 -1.77 5.26 -13.75
C SER A 115 -3.30 5.24 -13.55
N VAL A 116 -4.06 5.20 -14.65
CA VAL A 116 -5.52 5.00 -14.61
C VAL A 116 -5.86 3.61 -14.08
N SER A 117 -5.08 2.58 -14.42
CA SER A 117 -5.26 1.23 -13.86
C SER A 117 -5.06 1.23 -12.35
N ASP A 118 -4.02 1.91 -11.84
CA ASP A 118 -3.82 2.07 -10.39
C ASP A 118 -5.01 2.80 -9.75
N TRP A 119 -5.46 3.92 -10.36
CA TRP A 119 -6.62 4.67 -9.90
C TRP A 119 -7.89 3.83 -9.84
N LEU A 120 -8.20 3.10 -10.91
CA LEU A 120 -9.35 2.21 -10.97
C LEU A 120 -9.25 1.15 -9.88
N ASN A 121 -8.08 0.52 -9.72
CA ASN A 121 -7.86 -0.52 -8.72
C ASN A 121 -8.22 -0.01 -7.32
N TYR A 122 -7.67 1.12 -6.88
CA TYR A 122 -7.95 1.60 -5.52
C TYR A 122 -9.30 2.28 -5.32
N THR A 123 -9.97 2.64 -6.41
CA THR A 123 -11.33 3.22 -6.35
C THR A 123 -12.40 2.14 -6.27
N ILE A 124 -12.19 0.99 -6.93
CA ILE A 124 -13.20 -0.08 -7.03
C ILE A 124 -12.93 -1.28 -6.13
N SER A 125 -11.68 -1.49 -5.72
CA SER A 125 -11.27 -2.64 -4.92
C SER A 125 -11.41 -2.34 -3.43
N GLU A 126 -11.97 -3.29 -2.68
CA GLU A 126 -11.95 -3.26 -1.21
C GLU A 126 -10.53 -3.37 -0.64
N MET A 127 -9.56 -3.81 -1.46
CA MET A 127 -8.14 -3.84 -1.10
C MET A 127 -7.48 -2.45 -1.16
N GLY A 128 -8.21 -1.41 -1.57
CA GLY A 128 -7.72 -0.05 -1.71
C GLY A 128 -6.51 0.02 -2.65
N SER A 129 -5.48 0.77 -2.25
CA SER A 129 -4.27 0.99 -3.08
C SER A 129 -3.23 -0.13 -3.02
N TRP A 130 -3.57 -1.27 -2.46
CA TRP A 130 -2.62 -2.36 -2.30
C TRP A 130 -1.98 -2.78 -3.64
N GLY A 131 -0.65 -2.87 -3.65
CA GLY A 131 0.11 -3.18 -4.87
C GLY A 131 0.34 -2.00 -5.81
N ALA A 132 -0.13 -0.78 -5.50
CA ALA A 132 0.13 0.41 -6.32
C ALA A 132 1.63 0.67 -6.50
N MET A 133 2.01 1.11 -7.70
CA MET A 133 3.41 1.27 -8.09
C MET A 133 4.18 2.26 -7.20
N VAL A 134 3.52 3.29 -6.68
CA VAL A 134 4.17 4.27 -5.78
C VAL A 134 4.76 3.61 -4.52
N TYR A 135 4.18 2.51 -4.03
CA TYR A 135 4.65 1.85 -2.82
C TYR A 135 6.02 1.18 -3.01
N THR A 136 6.48 1.04 -4.26
CA THR A 136 7.86 0.65 -4.54
C THR A 136 8.87 1.73 -4.11
N GLN A 137 8.43 2.96 -3.86
CA GLN A 137 9.26 4.10 -3.50
C GLN A 137 9.04 4.58 -2.06
N VAL A 138 8.57 3.70 -1.15
CA VAL A 138 8.32 4.07 0.26
C VAL A 138 9.54 4.67 0.99
N GLY A 139 10.75 4.35 0.54
CA GLY A 139 12.00 4.91 1.08
C GLY A 139 12.42 6.26 0.48
N ASP A 140 11.76 6.73 -0.59
CA ASP A 140 12.09 8.00 -1.25
C ASP A 140 11.13 9.11 -0.77
N LEU A 141 11.43 9.66 0.41
CA LEU A 141 10.56 10.64 1.07
C LEU A 141 10.33 11.90 0.24
N ALA A 142 11.33 12.33 -0.55
CA ALA A 142 11.23 13.50 -1.40
C ALA A 142 10.22 13.26 -2.53
N LEU A 143 10.33 12.14 -3.24
CA LEU A 143 9.34 11.78 -4.26
C LEU A 143 7.94 11.65 -3.66
N LEU A 144 7.80 11.00 -2.50
CA LEU A 144 6.51 10.78 -1.85
C LEU A 144 5.80 12.08 -1.46
N GLN A 145 6.52 13.19 -1.26
CA GLN A 145 5.85 14.47 -1.03
C GLN A 145 4.97 14.91 -2.21
N SER A 146 5.27 14.50 -3.45
CA SER A 146 4.45 14.87 -4.61
C SER A 146 3.04 14.27 -4.54
N VAL A 147 2.82 13.25 -3.71
CA VAL A 147 1.49 12.66 -3.47
C VAL A 147 0.49 13.70 -2.96
N SER A 148 0.93 14.76 -2.25
CA SER A 148 0.01 15.80 -1.79
C SER A 148 -0.57 16.68 -2.91
N LEU A 149 -0.02 16.62 -4.13
CA LEU A 149 -0.48 17.44 -5.24
C LEU A 149 -1.63 16.76 -6.00
N LEU A 150 -1.45 15.50 -6.38
CA LEU A 150 -2.38 14.76 -7.25
C LEU A 150 -2.58 13.30 -6.82
N GLY A 151 -2.26 12.96 -5.57
CA GLY A 151 -2.37 11.61 -5.04
C GLY A 151 -1.28 10.67 -5.55
N ILE A 152 -1.47 9.38 -5.27
CA ILE A 152 -0.47 8.34 -5.50
C ILE A 152 -0.18 8.04 -6.97
N THR A 153 -1.09 8.43 -7.87
CA THR A 153 -0.97 8.19 -9.31
C THR A 153 0.07 9.10 -9.96
N LEU A 154 0.35 10.28 -9.40
CA LEU A 154 1.34 11.21 -9.95
C LEU A 154 2.76 10.65 -9.93
N PRO A 155 3.33 10.23 -8.79
CA PRO A 155 4.65 9.60 -8.81
C PRO A 155 4.65 8.27 -9.58
N ALA A 156 3.57 7.48 -9.49
CA ALA A 156 3.42 6.25 -10.27
C ALA A 156 3.53 6.50 -11.79
N PHE A 157 2.91 7.57 -12.29
CA PHE A 157 2.99 7.98 -13.69
C PHE A 157 4.44 8.14 -14.16
N PHE A 158 5.31 8.81 -13.40
CA PHE A 158 6.71 8.99 -13.78
C PHE A 158 7.52 7.69 -13.76
N ILE A 159 7.20 6.76 -12.85
CA ILE A 159 7.81 5.43 -12.82
C ILE A 159 7.45 4.65 -14.10
N TYR A 160 6.17 4.64 -14.48
CA TYR A 160 5.72 4.01 -15.73
C TYR A 160 6.30 4.70 -16.97
N LEU A 161 6.34 6.04 -16.97
CA LEU A 161 6.87 6.85 -18.05
C LEU A 161 8.36 6.56 -18.30
N SER A 162 9.14 6.39 -17.24
CA SER A 162 10.54 5.97 -17.30
C SER A 162 10.69 4.63 -18.03
N SER A 163 9.94 3.61 -17.61
CA SER A 163 9.99 2.29 -18.26
C SER A 163 9.69 2.37 -19.76
N ALA A 164 8.69 3.18 -20.15
CA ALA A 164 8.32 3.34 -21.54
C ALA A 164 9.37 4.11 -22.36
N PHE A 165 9.95 5.19 -21.84
CA PHE A 165 11.04 5.89 -22.52
C PHE A 165 12.27 5.01 -22.70
N VAL A 166 12.69 4.29 -21.65
CA VAL A 166 13.85 3.39 -21.72
C VAL A 166 13.62 2.30 -22.78
N ALA A 167 12.44 1.68 -22.80
CA ALA A 167 12.08 0.71 -23.83
C ALA A 167 12.08 1.33 -25.25
N LEU A 168 11.58 2.55 -25.40
CA LEU A 168 11.58 3.28 -26.67
C LEU A 168 13.00 3.55 -27.18
N PHE A 169 13.90 4.02 -26.31
CA PHE A 169 15.29 4.29 -26.68
C PHE A 169 16.04 3.02 -27.07
N ILE A 170 15.87 1.93 -26.34
CA ILE A 170 16.49 0.64 -26.68
C ILE A 170 16.00 0.14 -28.05
N ALA A 171 14.70 0.27 -28.34
CA ALA A 171 14.10 -0.22 -29.57
C ALA A 171 14.54 0.57 -30.82
N HIS A 172 14.68 1.90 -30.72
CA HIS A 172 14.86 2.76 -31.90
C HIS A 172 16.18 3.50 -31.97
N LYS A 173 16.80 3.84 -30.83
CA LYS A 173 18.04 4.63 -30.75
C LYS A 173 17.99 5.94 -31.55
N LYS A 174 16.83 6.61 -31.60
CA LYS A 174 16.64 7.87 -32.34
C LYS A 174 16.70 9.08 -31.41
N LEU A 175 17.43 10.12 -31.83
CA LEU A 175 17.58 11.38 -31.08
C LEU A 175 16.26 12.16 -30.91
N VAL A 176 15.30 11.98 -31.81
CA VAL A 176 13.99 12.66 -31.77
C VAL A 176 13.23 12.39 -30.45
N TYR A 177 13.52 11.29 -29.77
CA TYR A 177 12.88 10.93 -28.50
C TYR A 177 13.58 11.54 -27.27
N ILE A 178 14.77 12.13 -27.42
CA ILE A 178 15.54 12.71 -26.32
C ILE A 178 14.83 13.94 -25.76
N LYS A 179 14.39 14.86 -26.62
CA LYS A 179 13.75 16.11 -26.15
C LYS A 179 12.52 15.85 -25.28
N PRO A 180 11.54 15.01 -25.67
CA PRO A 180 10.43 14.65 -24.79
C PRO A 180 10.85 13.97 -23.47
N ALA A 181 11.86 13.11 -23.50
CA ALA A 181 12.37 12.46 -22.29
C ALA A 181 13.03 13.47 -21.33
N VAL A 182 13.82 14.41 -21.85
CA VAL A 182 14.45 15.49 -21.07
C VAL A 182 13.38 16.40 -20.45
N VAL A 183 12.35 16.79 -21.20
CA VAL A 183 11.23 17.56 -20.64
C VAL A 183 10.55 16.80 -19.51
N SER A 184 10.30 15.50 -19.70
CA SER A 184 9.69 14.65 -18.67
C SER A 184 10.57 14.52 -17.42
N LEU A 185 11.89 14.41 -17.61
CA LEU A 185 12.87 14.39 -16.53
C LEU A 185 12.90 15.73 -15.76
N ILE A 186 12.86 16.86 -16.46
CA ILE A 186 12.80 18.18 -15.82
C ILE A 186 11.54 18.30 -14.98
N LEU A 187 10.37 17.88 -15.49
CA LEU A 187 9.13 17.88 -14.73
C LEU A 187 9.22 16.99 -13.48
N TYR A 188 9.80 15.80 -13.61
CA TYR A 188 10.08 14.94 -12.45
C TYR A 188 11.00 15.62 -11.44
N LEU A 189 12.10 16.24 -11.87
CA LEU A 189 13.04 16.92 -10.99
C LEU A 189 12.42 18.13 -10.29
N LEU A 190 11.49 18.84 -10.93
CA LEU A 190 10.72 19.90 -10.30
C LEU A 190 9.83 19.36 -9.17
N LEU A 191 9.15 18.23 -9.38
CA LEU A 191 8.36 17.56 -8.35
C LEU A 191 9.23 17.04 -7.20
N TYR A 192 10.39 16.48 -7.53
CA TYR A 192 11.36 16.03 -6.55
C TYR A 192 11.89 17.20 -5.71
N SER A 193 12.19 18.33 -6.35
CA SER A 193 12.64 19.55 -5.70
C SER A 193 11.55 20.14 -4.79
N TYR A 194 10.29 20.12 -5.23
CA TYR A 194 9.14 20.47 -4.38
C TYR A 194 9.10 19.59 -3.13
N GLY A 195 9.36 18.29 -3.27
CA GLY A 195 9.37 17.37 -2.15
C GLY A 195 10.50 17.63 -1.16
N ILE A 196 11.72 17.87 -1.65
CA ILE A 196 12.84 18.33 -0.80
C ILE A 196 12.44 19.61 -0.07
N TRP A 197 11.92 20.61 -0.78
CA TRP A 197 11.50 21.88 -0.19
C TRP A 197 10.45 21.66 0.91
N ARG A 198 9.40 20.87 0.65
CA ARG A 198 8.33 20.61 1.63
C ARG A 198 8.84 19.92 2.90
N MET A 199 9.76 18.97 2.77
CA MET A 199 10.35 18.29 3.95
C MET A 199 11.18 19.21 4.84
N HIS A 200 11.78 20.26 4.28
CA HIS A 200 12.52 21.25 5.06
C HIS A 200 11.62 22.33 5.68
N ASN A 201 10.40 22.49 5.16
CA ASN A 201 9.43 23.47 5.65
C ASN A 201 8.36 22.75 6.48
N VAL A 202 8.78 22.18 7.61
CA VAL A 202 7.88 21.54 8.57
C VAL A 202 7.12 22.60 9.34
N ALA A 203 5.83 22.38 9.57
CA ALA A 203 5.02 23.29 10.40
C ALA A 203 5.60 23.36 11.81
N GLU A 204 5.87 24.58 12.28
CA GLU A 204 6.26 24.84 13.67
C GLU A 204 5.05 24.74 14.59
N GLY A 205 5.24 24.21 15.80
CA GLY A 205 4.16 24.06 16.75
C GLY A 205 4.61 23.47 18.09
N LYS A 206 3.68 23.42 19.04
CA LYS A 206 3.92 22.79 20.34
C LYS A 206 4.09 21.29 20.13
N HIS A 207 5.25 20.75 20.50
CA HIS A 207 5.47 19.31 20.54
C HIS A 207 4.65 18.67 21.66
N LEU A 208 3.97 17.57 21.34
CA LEU A 208 3.20 16.76 22.28
C LEU A 208 3.86 15.39 22.43
N SER A 209 4.10 14.95 23.67
CA SER A 209 4.58 13.59 23.92
C SER A 209 3.43 12.59 23.73
N ILE A 210 3.63 11.63 22.83
CA ILE A 210 2.64 10.61 22.48
C ILE A 210 3.19 9.23 22.88
N ALA A 211 2.34 8.39 23.47
CA ALA A 211 2.67 6.99 23.72
C ALA A 211 1.78 6.07 22.88
N ALA A 212 2.39 5.07 22.25
CA ALA A 212 1.69 3.97 21.59
C ALA A 212 1.84 2.70 22.43
N ILE A 213 0.72 2.09 22.80
CA ILE A 213 0.67 0.88 23.62
C ILE A 213 0.14 -0.26 22.74
N SER A 214 0.91 -1.35 22.68
CA SER A 214 0.56 -2.52 21.88
C SER A 214 0.24 -3.73 22.76
N SER A 215 -0.80 -4.48 22.42
CA SER A 215 -1.03 -5.84 22.92
C SER A 215 -0.71 -6.88 21.86
N ALA A 216 -0.45 -8.11 22.32
CA ALA A 216 -0.34 -9.29 21.46
C ALA A 216 -1.69 -10.02 21.30
N MET A 217 -2.80 -9.35 21.60
CA MET A 217 -4.14 -9.96 21.52
C MET A 217 -4.43 -10.33 20.06
N GLN A 218 -4.83 -11.58 19.84
CA GLN A 218 -5.25 -12.07 18.54
C GLN A 218 -6.54 -12.87 18.69
N ILE A 219 -7.43 -12.73 17.71
CA ILE A 219 -8.52 -13.68 17.50
C ILE A 219 -7.92 -14.87 16.76
N THR A 220 -7.95 -16.05 17.38
CA THR A 220 -7.46 -17.29 16.78
C THR A 220 -8.61 -18.07 16.13
N PRO A 221 -8.33 -19.06 15.26
CA PRO A 221 -9.36 -19.98 14.76
C PRO A 221 -10.15 -20.68 15.88
N ASP A 222 -9.53 -20.87 17.06
CA ASP A 222 -10.14 -21.45 18.25
C ASP A 222 -11.16 -20.51 18.95
N GLY A 223 -11.32 -19.29 18.46
CA GLY A 223 -12.29 -18.30 18.93
C GLY A 223 -11.69 -17.18 19.78
N ILE A 224 -12.54 -16.57 20.60
CA ILE A 224 -12.15 -15.49 21.52
C ILE A 224 -11.33 -16.08 22.69
N PRO A 225 -10.21 -15.45 23.09
CA PRO A 225 -9.46 -15.85 24.28
C PRO A 225 -10.31 -15.91 25.55
N SER A 226 -9.84 -16.64 26.57
CA SER A 226 -10.56 -16.75 27.83
C SER A 226 -10.77 -15.39 28.51
N GLN A 227 -11.88 -15.24 29.27
CA GLN A 227 -12.17 -14.00 29.99
C GLN A 227 -11.04 -13.59 30.94
N ALA A 228 -10.36 -14.56 31.56
CA ALA A 228 -9.22 -14.30 32.44
C ALA A 228 -8.05 -13.67 31.67
N TYR A 229 -7.75 -14.19 30.47
CA TYR A 229 -6.72 -13.62 29.59
C TYR A 229 -7.08 -12.21 29.15
N LEU A 230 -8.32 -11.97 28.72
CA LEU A 230 -8.80 -10.64 28.30
C LEU A 230 -8.76 -9.63 29.45
N THR A 231 -9.15 -10.04 30.65
CA THR A 231 -9.11 -9.19 31.85
C THR A 231 -7.68 -8.81 32.20
N GLN A 232 -6.77 -9.79 32.25
CA GLN A 232 -5.36 -9.55 32.52
C GLN A 232 -4.72 -8.64 31.45
N GLY A 233 -5.02 -8.88 30.17
CA GLY A 233 -4.54 -8.05 29.07
C GLY A 233 -5.03 -6.61 29.16
N THR A 234 -6.31 -6.42 29.49
CA THR A 234 -6.92 -5.09 29.67
C THR A 234 -6.30 -4.33 30.85
N GLU A 235 -6.12 -4.98 32.00
CA GLU A 235 -5.48 -4.36 33.16
C GLU A 235 -4.01 -4.02 32.89
N LYS A 236 -3.30 -4.85 32.11
CA LYS A 236 -1.96 -4.52 31.65
C LYS A 236 -1.96 -3.26 30.78
N LEU A 237 -2.87 -3.14 29.81
CA LEU A 237 -2.97 -1.94 28.96
C LEU A 237 -3.23 -0.67 29.77
N LEU A 238 -4.09 -0.75 30.80
CA LEU A 238 -4.35 0.37 31.71
C LEU A 238 -3.11 0.70 32.55
N THR A 239 -2.39 -0.31 33.04
CA THR A 239 -1.13 -0.13 33.77
C THR A 239 -0.07 0.54 32.91
N ASP A 240 0.12 0.07 31.68
CA ASP A 240 1.04 0.65 30.70
C ASP A 240 0.62 2.11 30.35
N THR A 241 -0.69 2.39 30.33
CA THR A 241 -1.22 3.75 30.15
C THR A 241 -0.81 4.67 31.29
N HIS A 242 -0.95 4.23 32.55
CA HIS A 242 -0.46 5.00 33.69
C HIS A 242 1.05 5.21 33.67
N GLN A 243 1.82 4.19 33.29
CA GLN A 243 3.26 4.31 33.15
C GLN A 243 3.64 5.34 32.07
N ALA A 244 2.97 5.34 30.92
CA ALA A 244 3.19 6.32 29.86
C ALA A 244 2.88 7.76 30.33
N ILE A 245 1.81 7.94 31.11
CA ILE A 245 1.46 9.22 31.72
C ILE A 245 2.56 9.70 32.68
N GLN A 246 3.09 8.80 33.52
CA GLN A 246 4.20 9.11 34.43
C GLN A 246 5.48 9.49 33.66
N GLN A 247 5.68 8.94 32.47
CA GLN A 247 6.77 9.31 31.55
C GLN A 247 6.48 10.60 30.75
N GLY A 248 5.35 11.26 31.00
CA GLY A 248 5.02 12.56 30.44
C GLY A 248 4.16 12.52 29.17
N ALA A 249 3.62 11.36 28.78
CA ALA A 249 2.70 11.28 27.64
C ALA A 249 1.43 12.10 27.88
N LYS A 250 0.98 12.81 26.84
CA LYS A 250 -0.23 13.64 26.85
C LYS A 250 -1.32 13.13 25.91
N LEU A 251 -0.93 12.28 24.96
CA LEU A 251 -1.82 11.48 24.13
C LEU A 251 -1.35 10.04 24.18
N ILE A 252 -2.25 9.11 24.46
CA ILE A 252 -1.96 7.68 24.51
C ILE A 252 -2.86 6.95 23.53
N ALA A 253 -2.28 6.14 22.65
CA ALA A 253 -3.01 5.37 21.65
C ALA A 253 -2.78 3.87 21.83
N TRP A 254 -3.85 3.08 21.77
CA TRP A 254 -3.79 1.62 21.74
C TRP A 254 -3.85 1.11 20.29
N ASN A 255 -3.19 -0.01 20.00
CA ASN A 255 -3.28 -0.65 18.67
C ASN A 255 -4.69 -1.16 18.35
N GLU A 256 -5.00 -1.37 17.08
CA GLU A 256 -6.27 -1.98 16.64
C GLU A 256 -6.52 -3.29 17.38
N GLY A 257 -7.72 -3.44 17.95
CA GLY A 257 -8.09 -4.64 18.70
C GLY A 257 -7.18 -4.88 19.90
N ALA A 258 -6.73 -3.85 20.62
CA ALA A 258 -5.82 -4.06 21.75
C ALA A 258 -6.43 -4.99 22.83
N THR A 259 -7.75 -4.98 22.98
CA THR A 259 -8.49 -5.93 23.82
C THR A 259 -9.87 -6.25 23.23
N ILE A 260 -10.54 -7.24 23.81
CA ILE A 260 -11.93 -7.61 23.49
C ILE A 260 -12.76 -7.43 24.76
N ILE A 261 -13.85 -6.68 24.66
CA ILE A 261 -14.79 -6.41 25.73
C ILE A 261 -16.15 -7.02 25.35
N MET A 262 -16.83 -7.66 26.30
CA MET A 262 -18.21 -8.13 26.07
C MET A 262 -19.17 -6.95 26.09
N LEU A 263 -20.23 -6.99 25.26
CA LEU A 263 -21.18 -5.88 25.10
C LEU A 263 -21.74 -5.38 26.45
N GLU A 264 -22.06 -6.30 27.37
CA GLU A 264 -22.59 -5.98 28.70
C GLU A 264 -21.56 -5.33 29.64
N GLN A 265 -20.26 -5.49 29.37
CA GLN A 265 -19.16 -4.95 30.17
C GLN A 265 -18.66 -3.59 29.65
N GLU A 266 -18.98 -3.23 28.41
CA GLU A 266 -18.43 -2.06 27.75
C GLU A 266 -18.64 -0.77 28.54
N ARG A 267 -19.87 -0.54 29.02
CA ARG A 267 -20.18 0.68 29.78
C ARG A 267 -19.30 0.83 31.02
N ALA A 268 -19.09 -0.27 31.75
CA ALA A 268 -18.23 -0.27 32.93
C ALA A 268 -16.75 -0.10 32.56
N PHE A 269 -16.34 -0.70 31.45
CA PHE A 269 -14.98 -0.55 30.93
C PHE A 269 -14.66 0.92 30.60
N ILE A 270 -15.55 1.65 29.91
CA ILE A 270 -15.34 3.03 29.46
C ILE A 270 -15.17 4.04 30.60
N GLU A 271 -15.76 3.79 31.77
CA GLU A 271 -15.61 4.70 32.92
C GLU A 271 -14.17 4.73 33.46
N LYS A 272 -13.41 3.63 33.35
CA LYS A 272 -12.00 3.58 33.77
C LYS A 272 -11.13 4.59 32.99
N PRO A 273 -11.04 4.55 31.64
CA PRO A 273 -10.25 5.49 30.87
C PRO A 273 -10.79 6.92 30.93
N LYS A 274 -12.11 7.14 31.10
CA LYS A 274 -12.65 8.49 31.35
C LYS A 274 -12.06 9.08 32.63
N ALA A 275 -12.03 8.30 33.71
CA ALA A 275 -11.41 8.73 34.96
C ALA A 275 -9.90 9.02 34.80
N ILE A 276 -9.18 8.17 34.06
CA ILE A 276 -7.75 8.40 33.75
C ILE A 276 -7.56 9.72 33.00
N SER A 277 -8.36 9.96 31.96
CA SER A 277 -8.30 11.18 31.15
C SER A 277 -8.54 12.43 32.01
N THR A 278 -9.58 12.43 32.85
CA THR A 278 -9.87 13.55 33.77
C THR A 278 -8.75 13.79 34.78
N ASN A 279 -8.34 12.74 35.49
CA ASN A 279 -7.42 12.86 36.62
C ASN A 279 -6.01 13.28 36.20
N HIS A 280 -5.58 12.88 35.00
CA HIS A 280 -4.24 13.13 34.52
C HIS A 280 -4.16 14.18 33.40
N GLN A 281 -5.31 14.72 32.97
CA GLN A 281 -5.41 15.71 31.88
C GLN A 281 -4.70 15.22 30.61
N VAL A 282 -5.07 14.00 30.18
CA VAL A 282 -4.52 13.36 28.98
C VAL A 282 -5.64 12.96 28.02
N ALA A 283 -5.30 12.91 26.73
CA ALA A 283 -6.16 12.36 25.70
C ALA A 283 -5.85 10.87 25.45
N LEU A 284 -6.87 10.07 25.17
CA LEU A 284 -6.76 8.64 24.93
C LEU A 284 -7.42 8.27 23.60
N VAL A 285 -6.75 7.47 22.79
CA VAL A 285 -7.30 6.82 21.59
C VAL A 285 -7.29 5.32 21.85
N LEU A 286 -8.44 4.77 22.21
CA LEU A 286 -8.54 3.37 22.66
C LEU A 286 -9.19 2.55 21.56
N ALA A 287 -8.40 1.78 20.83
CA ALA A 287 -8.90 0.85 19.82
C ALA A 287 -9.09 -0.55 20.44
N TYR A 288 -10.32 -1.07 20.37
CA TYR A 288 -10.70 -2.37 20.94
C TYR A 288 -11.89 -2.97 20.19
N ILE A 289 -12.17 -4.24 20.47
CA ILE A 289 -13.28 -4.98 19.89
C ILE A 289 -14.38 -5.14 20.93
N VAL A 290 -15.64 -4.97 20.52
CA VAL A 290 -16.81 -5.32 21.32
C VAL A 290 -17.43 -6.59 20.73
N SER A 291 -17.41 -7.67 21.50
CA SER A 291 -18.03 -8.94 21.12
C SER A 291 -19.54 -8.87 21.42
N ILE A 292 -20.36 -8.96 20.37
CA ILE A 292 -21.83 -9.00 20.46
C ILE A 292 -22.34 -10.44 20.46
N ASP A 293 -21.79 -11.27 19.57
CA ASP A 293 -22.06 -12.72 19.48
C ASP A 293 -20.76 -13.45 19.09
N GLY A 294 -19.85 -13.53 20.05
CA GLY A 294 -18.51 -14.11 19.85
C GLY A 294 -17.77 -13.48 18.67
N ILE A 295 -17.07 -14.32 17.90
CA ILE A 295 -16.37 -13.88 16.68
C ILE A 295 -17.32 -13.62 15.49
N LYS A 296 -18.58 -14.07 15.56
CA LYS A 296 -19.52 -13.98 14.43
C LYS A 296 -20.02 -12.56 14.23
N LYS A 297 -20.17 -11.81 15.33
CA LYS A 297 -20.64 -10.43 15.30
C LYS A 297 -19.91 -9.64 16.36
N PHE A 298 -19.14 -8.66 15.90
CA PHE A 298 -18.39 -7.76 16.76
C PHE A 298 -18.30 -6.37 16.15
N GLU A 299 -18.07 -5.38 17.00
CA GLU A 299 -17.69 -4.03 16.60
C GLU A 299 -16.18 -3.90 16.75
N ASN A 300 -15.50 -3.46 15.69
CA ASN A 300 -14.11 -3.04 15.79
C ASN A 300 -14.09 -1.52 15.75
N LYS A 301 -13.72 -0.89 16.87
CA LYS A 301 -13.87 0.55 17.04
C LYS A 301 -12.71 1.18 17.80
N TYR A 302 -12.59 2.49 17.67
CA TYR A 302 -11.81 3.28 18.62
C TYR A 302 -12.67 4.38 19.26
N LEU A 303 -12.33 4.70 20.51
CA LEU A 303 -12.84 5.88 21.22
C LEU A 303 -11.77 6.94 21.31
N PHE A 304 -12.13 8.20 21.04
CA PHE A 304 -11.32 9.35 21.42
C PHE A 304 -11.88 9.94 22.71
N ILE A 305 -11.09 9.90 23.78
CA ILE A 305 -11.47 10.36 25.11
C ILE A 305 -10.56 11.51 25.52
N HIS A 306 -11.17 12.63 25.90
CA HIS A 306 -10.47 13.81 26.38
C HIS A 306 -11.31 14.53 27.43
N GLU A 307 -10.66 15.04 28.49
CA GLU A 307 -11.32 15.63 29.67
C GLU A 307 -12.42 14.73 30.28
N GLY A 308 -12.22 13.41 30.20
CA GLY A 308 -13.19 12.42 30.69
C GLY A 308 -14.47 12.30 29.87
N LYS A 309 -14.54 12.90 28.69
CA LYS A 309 -15.65 12.76 27.74
C LYS A 309 -15.21 11.91 26.56
N VAL A 310 -16.11 11.09 26.05
CA VAL A 310 -15.94 10.45 24.75
C VAL A 310 -16.29 11.52 23.72
N GLU A 311 -15.27 12.12 23.10
CA GLU A 311 -15.46 13.17 22.10
C GLU A 311 -15.82 12.59 20.72
N ASP A 312 -15.29 11.40 20.41
CA ASP A 312 -15.56 10.72 19.15
C ASP A 312 -15.55 9.19 19.30
N THR A 313 -16.26 8.52 18.40
CA THR A 313 -16.31 7.07 18.26
C THR A 313 -16.27 6.70 16.79
N TYR A 314 -15.24 5.93 16.41
CA TYR A 314 -15.09 5.44 15.06
C TYR A 314 -15.35 3.95 15.00
N PHE A 315 -16.12 3.52 14.00
CA PHE A 315 -16.32 2.12 13.67
C PHE A 315 -15.59 1.77 12.38
N LYS A 316 -14.92 0.62 12.36
CA LYS A 316 -14.24 0.12 11.17
C LYS A 316 -15.26 -0.09 10.03
N LEU A 317 -15.11 0.71 8.98
CA LEU A 317 -16.03 0.71 7.83
C LEU A 317 -15.73 -0.40 6.82
N HIS A 318 -14.45 -0.68 6.59
CA HIS A 318 -13.99 -1.66 5.61
C HIS A 318 -13.31 -2.83 6.34
N PRO A 319 -14.02 -3.96 6.54
CA PRO A 319 -13.39 -5.19 7.02
C PRO A 319 -12.43 -5.72 5.96
N VAL A 320 -11.47 -6.54 6.38
CA VAL A 320 -10.64 -7.29 5.43
C VAL A 320 -11.56 -8.33 4.75
N PRO A 321 -11.61 -8.37 3.39
CA PRO A 321 -12.49 -9.29 2.66
C PRO A 321 -12.22 -10.78 2.89
#